data_AF-A0A7J9GFF2-F1
#
_entry.id   AF-A0A7J9GFF2-F1
#
_cell.length_a   1.000
_cell.length_b   1.000
_cell.length_c   1.000
_cell.angle_alpha   90.00
_cell.angle_beta   90.00
_cell.angle_gamma   90.00
#
_symmetry.space_group_name_H-M   'P 1'
#
loop_
_entity.id
_entity.type
_entity.pdbx_description
1 polymer ?
#
loop_
_entity_poly.entity_id
_entity_poly.type
_entity_poly.pdbx_seq_one_letter_code
_entity_poly.pdbx_strand_id
1 'polypeptide(L)'
;KRKDLQNQGYAEVIIQSNNLENVIFIRESKLNGPKSSLIRRIQQILAFKEKWSLNYVPRETNRVADALAKMALISDEVLHMFEEPSLEIKEILKEDCTFDNLSMTYS
;
A
#
# COMPACT_ATOMS: atom_id res chain seq x y z
N LYS A 1 -20.20 8.11 17.27
CA LYS A 1 -19.19 8.54 16.26
C LYS A 1 -18.33 7.34 15.93
N ARG A 2 -18.46 6.75 14.73
CA ARG A 2 -17.55 5.68 14.28
C ARG A 2 -16.17 6.31 14.08
N LYS A 3 -15.14 5.78 14.74
CA LYS A 3 -13.75 6.13 14.43
C LYS A 3 -13.48 5.58 13.04
N ASP A 4 -13.38 6.45 12.04
CA ASP A 4 -12.91 6.04 10.73
C ASP A 4 -11.45 5.61 10.88
N LEU A 5 -11.18 4.31 10.72
CA LEU A 5 -9.83 3.72 10.65
C LEU A 5 -8.93 4.42 9.61
N GLN A 6 -9.54 5.20 8.72
CA GLN A 6 -8.85 5.87 7.63
C GLN A 6 -7.90 6.97 8.11
N ASN A 7 -8.14 7.61 9.26
CA ASN A 7 -7.25 8.67 9.77
C ASN A 7 -6.56 8.22 11.06
N GLN A 8 -5.49 7.43 10.92
CA GLN A 8 -4.51 7.23 11.99
C GLN A 8 -3.66 8.49 12.29
N GLY A 9 -3.97 9.65 11.67
CA GLY A 9 -3.28 10.92 11.91
C GLY A 9 -2.05 11.17 11.05
N TYR A 10 -1.79 10.35 10.02
CA TYR A 10 -0.67 10.57 9.11
C TYR A 10 -0.84 11.85 8.27
N ALA A 11 0.18 12.70 8.28
CA ALA A 11 0.22 13.96 7.55
C ALA A 11 0.33 13.79 6.03
N GLU A 12 0.93 12.68 5.59
CA GLU A 12 1.09 12.31 4.18
C GLU A 12 1.01 10.80 4.03
N VAL A 13 0.43 10.34 2.91
CA VAL A 13 0.35 8.92 2.54
C VAL A 13 1.16 8.66 1.29
N ILE A 14 2.25 7.91 1.40
CA ILE A 14 3.04 7.46 0.25
C ILE A 14 2.60 6.05 -0.11
N ILE A 15 2.14 5.87 -1.34
CA ILE A 15 1.71 4.57 -1.86
C ILE A 15 2.76 4.10 -2.87
N GLN A 16 3.24 2.87 -2.70
CA GLN A 16 4.23 2.27 -3.59
C GLN A 16 3.62 1.04 -4.26
N SER A 17 3.90 0.87 -5.55
CA SER A 17 3.48 -0.31 -6.31
C SER A 17 4.58 -0.74 -7.27
N ASN A 18 4.77 -2.04 -7.41
CA ASN A 18 5.66 -2.62 -8.41
C ASN A 18 4.99 -2.89 -9.76
N ASN A 19 3.77 -2.40 -9.97
CA ASN A 19 3.10 -2.47 -11.26
C ASN A 19 3.02 -1.06 -11.87
N LEU A 20 3.91 -0.79 -12.84
CA LEU A 20 4.01 0.52 -13.50
C LEU A 20 2.73 0.89 -14.24
N GLU A 21 2.08 -0.07 -14.92
CA GLU A 21 0.84 0.15 -15.64
C GLU A 21 -0.27 0.62 -14.70
N ASN A 22 -0.40 -0.01 -13.53
CA ASN A 22 -1.37 0.39 -12.51
C ASN A 22 -1.10 1.81 -11.99
N VAL A 23 0.16 2.16 -11.74
CA VAL A 23 0.55 3.52 -11.30
C VAL A 23 0.15 4.56 -12.34
N ILE A 24 0.47 4.32 -13.62
CA ILE A 24 0.10 5.20 -14.72
C ILE A 24 -1.43 5.30 -14.82
N PHE A 25 -2.11 4.16 -14.81
CA PHE A 25 -3.57 4.09 -14.99
C PHE A 25 -4.33 4.83 -13.88
N ILE A 26 -3.93 4.68 -12.61
CA ILE A 26 -4.53 5.40 -11.47
C ILE A 26 -4.24 6.92 -11.55
N ARG A 27 -3.04 7.31 -12.01
CA ARG A 27 -2.69 8.73 -12.19
C ARG A 27 -3.51 9.36 -13.31
N GLU A 28 -3.59 8.71 -14.46
CA GLU A 28 -4.37 9.19 -15.61
C GLU A 28 -5.86 9.26 -15.32
N SER A 29 -6.39 8.29 -14.57
CA SER A 29 -7.82 8.30 -14.23
C SER A 29 -8.19 9.51 -13.37
N LYS A 30 -7.24 10.12 -12.65
CA LYS A 30 -7.46 11.37 -11.92
C LYS A 30 -7.78 12.52 -12.87
N LEU A 31 -7.18 12.53 -14.07
CA LEU A 31 -7.35 13.56 -15.10
C LEU A 31 -8.54 13.26 -16.01
N ASN A 32 -8.68 12.00 -16.43
CA ASN A 32 -9.61 11.58 -17.48
C ASN A 32 -10.89 10.92 -16.93
N GLY A 33 -11.02 10.81 -15.61
CA GLY A 33 -12.12 10.11 -14.93
C GLY A 33 -11.86 8.61 -14.73
N PRO A 34 -12.57 7.96 -13.79
CA PRO A 34 -12.39 6.55 -13.48
C PRO A 34 -12.90 5.65 -14.61
N LYS A 35 -12.01 4.77 -15.11
CA LYS A 35 -12.31 3.78 -16.14
C LYS A 35 -12.89 2.46 -15.58
N SER A 36 -12.90 2.29 -14.25
CA SER A 36 -13.50 1.13 -13.57
C SER A 36 -14.06 1.49 -12.19
N SER A 37 -14.94 0.63 -11.66
CA SER A 37 -15.50 0.79 -10.31
C SER A 37 -14.42 0.75 -9.22
N LEU A 38 -13.39 -0.07 -9.40
CA LEU A 38 -12.24 -0.16 -8.50
C LEU A 38 -11.45 1.15 -8.49
N ILE A 39 -11.14 1.70 -9.66
CA ILE A 39 -10.44 2.99 -9.76
C ILE A 39 -11.27 4.12 -9.15
N ARG A 40 -12.59 4.14 -9.40
CA ARG A 40 -13.49 5.10 -8.76
C ARG A 40 -13.40 5.00 -7.24
N ARG A 41 -13.34 3.79 -6.69
CA ARG A 41 -13.24 3.57 -5.25
C ARG A 41 -11.90 4.03 -4.68
N ILE A 42 -10.80 3.73 -5.37
CA ILE A 42 -9.45 4.22 -5.02
C ILE A 42 -9.46 5.75 -4.97
N GLN A 43 -9.97 6.41 -6.01
CA GLN A 43 -10.05 7.87 -6.07
C GLN A 43 -10.88 8.48 -4.95
N GLN A 44 -12.02 7.87 -4.61
CA GLN A 44 -12.83 8.31 -3.48
C GLN A 44 -12.06 8.24 -2.16
N ILE A 45 -11.35 7.14 -1.91
CA ILE A 45 -10.53 6.97 -0.70
C ILE A 45 -9.42 8.04 -0.66
N LEU A 46 -8.75 8.26 -1.79
CA LEU A 46 -7.66 9.23 -1.91
C LEU A 46 -8.14 10.69 -1.83
N ALA A 47 -9.40 10.98 -2.19
CA ALA A 47 -9.98 12.31 -2.04
C ALA A 47 -10.13 12.74 -0.58
N PHE A 48 -10.22 11.79 0.36
CA PHE A 48 -10.22 12.08 1.80
C PHE A 48 -8.81 12.27 2.38
N LYS A 49 -7.75 12.13 1.56
CA LYS A 49 -6.36 12.32 1.96
C LYS A 49 -5.85 13.66 1.45
N GLU A 50 -5.49 14.54 2.39
CA GLU A 50 -4.99 15.89 2.09
C GLU A 50 -3.68 15.84 1.29
N LYS A 51 -2.75 14.95 1.67
CA LYS A 51 -1.49 14.73 0.96
C LYS A 51 -1.28 13.24 0.71
N TRP A 52 -1.11 12.88 -0.55
CA TRP A 52 -0.72 11.53 -0.93
C TRP A 52 0.08 11.53 -2.23
N SER A 53 0.93 10.52 -2.39
CA SER A 53 1.66 10.23 -3.62
C SER A 53 1.54 8.73 -3.98
N LEU A 54 1.63 8.41 -5.26
CA LEU A 54 1.62 7.03 -5.76
C LEU A 54 2.83 6.83 -6.67
N ASN A 55 3.78 6.00 -6.26
CA ASN A 55 5.07 5.82 -6.92
C ASN A 55 5.28 4.38 -7.37
N TYR A 56 5.97 4.22 -8.49
CA TYR A 56 6.48 2.93 -8.89
C TYR A 56 7.74 2.59 -8.10
N VAL A 57 7.89 1.33 -7.68
CA VAL A 57 9.12 0.79 -7.09
C VAL A 57 9.43 -0.59 -7.67
N PRO A 58 10.70 -1.02 -7.77
CA PRO A 58 11.03 -2.37 -8.21
C PRO A 58 10.36 -3.45 -7.35
N ARG A 59 10.14 -4.65 -7.90
CA ARG A 59 9.50 -5.75 -7.15
C ARG A 59 10.31 -6.14 -5.92
N GLU A 60 11.64 -6.05 -6.02
CA GLU A 60 12.61 -6.37 -4.99
C GLU A 60 12.53 -5.43 -3.80
N THR A 61 11.91 -4.25 -3.93
CA THR A 61 11.67 -3.31 -2.83
C THR A 61 10.23 -3.39 -2.31
N ASN A 62 9.34 -4.12 -2.99
CA ASN A 62 7.95 -4.33 -2.58
C ASN A 62 7.74 -5.75 -2.00
N ARG A 63 8.79 -6.32 -1.37
CA ARG A 63 8.83 -7.73 -0.95
C ARG A 63 7.76 -8.08 0.08
N VAL A 64 7.52 -7.18 1.04
CA VAL A 64 6.49 -7.39 2.06
C VAL A 64 5.11 -7.52 1.44
N ALA A 65 4.73 -6.56 0.59
CA ALA A 65 3.43 -6.59 -0.07
C ALA A 65 3.30 -7.81 -1.01
N ASP A 66 4.37 -8.20 -1.71
CA ASP A 66 4.40 -9.40 -2.56
C ASP A 66 4.22 -10.68 -1.73
N ALA A 67 4.89 -10.78 -0.57
CA ALA A 67 4.75 -11.90 0.33
C ALA A 67 3.34 -11.99 0.93
N LEU A 68 2.78 -10.85 1.41
CA LEU A 68 1.42 -10.78 1.93
C LEU A 68 0.37 -11.17 0.88
N ALA A 69 0.54 -10.70 -0.37
CA ALA A 69 -0.35 -11.07 -1.46
C ALA A 69 -0.30 -12.58 -1.77
N LYS A 70 0.89 -13.18 -1.74
CA LYS A 70 1.07 -14.63 -1.93
C LYS A 70 0.44 -15.44 -0.79
N MET A 71 0.61 -15.02 0.46
CA MET A 71 -0.02 -15.68 1.61
C MET A 71 -1.54 -15.67 1.48
N ALA A 72 -2.14 -14.52 1.16
CA ALA A 72 -3.58 -14.40 0.97
C ALA A 72 -4.09 -15.24 -0.21
N LEU A 73 -3.31 -15.34 -1.30
CA LEU A 73 -3.65 -16.21 -2.43
C LEU A 73 -3.62 -17.70 -2.06
N ILE A 74 -2.66 -18.11 -1.21
CA ILE A 74 -2.51 -19.51 -0.78
C ILE A 74 -3.60 -19.90 0.22
N SER A 75 -4.06 -18.98 1.07
CA SER A 75 -5.07 -19.30 2.08
C SER A 75 -6.49 -19.47 1.53
N ASP A 76 -6.76 -19.15 0.26
CA ASP A 76 -8.12 -19.09 -0.35
C ASP A 76 -9.10 -18.20 0.44
N GLU A 77 -8.56 -17.29 1.27
CA GLU A 77 -9.35 -16.39 2.10
C GLU A 77 -9.55 -15.07 1.37
N VAL A 78 -10.81 -14.68 1.17
CA VAL A 78 -11.18 -13.49 0.40
C VAL A 78 -10.77 -12.18 1.13
N LEU A 79 -10.62 -12.21 2.46
CA LEU A 79 -10.05 -11.12 3.26
C LEU A 79 -9.88 -11.59 4.73
N HIS A 80 -8.65 -11.74 5.22
CA HIS A 80 -8.41 -12.00 6.65
C HIS A 80 -7.91 -10.73 7.35
N MET A 81 -8.69 -10.25 8.32
CA MET A 81 -8.26 -9.14 9.18
C MET A 81 -7.52 -9.73 10.38
N PHE A 82 -6.20 -9.51 10.44
CA PHE A 82 -5.40 -9.92 11.58
C PHE A 82 -5.58 -8.90 12.71
N GLU A 83 -6.12 -9.33 13.86
CA GLU A 83 -6.06 -8.53 15.09
C GLU A 83 -4.62 -8.35 15.56
N GLU A 84 -3.79 -9.38 15.35
CA GLU A 84 -2.34 -9.34 15.52
C GLU A 84 -1.67 -10.08 14.35
N PRO A 85 -0.63 -9.50 13.72
CA PRO A 85 0.06 -10.16 12.60
C PRO A 85 0.72 -11.47 13.06
N SER A 86 0.68 -12.50 12.21
CA SER A 86 1.38 -13.77 12.45
C SER A 86 2.89 -13.56 12.60
N LEU A 87 3.60 -14.55 13.16
CA LEU A 87 5.06 -14.47 13.31
C LEU A 87 5.76 -14.24 11.96
N GLU A 88 5.35 -14.95 10.90
CA GLU A 88 5.87 -14.74 9.54
C GLU A 88 5.65 -13.29 9.07
N ILE A 89 4.46 -12.73 9.26
CA ILE A 89 4.17 -11.33 8.88
C ILE A 89 5.02 -10.36 9.71
N LYS A 90 5.19 -10.62 11.01
CA LYS A 90 6.03 -9.80 11.90
C LYS A 90 7.50 -9.82 11.49
N GLU A 91 8.03 -10.96 11.07
CA GLU A 91 9.42 -11.09 10.60
C GLU A 91 9.62 -10.32 9.29
N ILE A 92 8.71 -10.49 8.34
CA ILE A 92 8.73 -9.78 7.06
C ILE A 92 8.65 -8.25 7.27
N LEU A 93 7.78 -7.79 8.18
CA LEU A 93 7.67 -6.36 8.52
C LEU A 93 8.93 -5.82 9.21
N LYS A 94 9.61 -6.63 10.02
CA LYS A 94 10.88 -6.22 10.66
C LYS A 94 12.00 -6.05 9.64
N GLU A 95 12.06 -6.91 8.62
CA GLU A 95 13.03 -6.78 7.53
C GLU A 95 12.83 -5.50 6.70
N ASP A 96 11.59 -5.02 6.59
CA ASP A 96 11.26 -3.75 5.93
C ASP A 96 11.76 -2.54 6.74
N CYS A 97 11.53 -2.54 8.05
CA CYS A 97 11.97 -1.46 8.94
C CYS A 97 13.49 -1.35 9.10
N THR A 98 14.27 -2.39 8.78
CA THR A 98 15.74 -2.34 8.87
C THR A 98 16.38 -1.76 7.60
N PHE A 99 15.68 -1.75 6.46
CA PHE A 99 16.21 -1.24 5.20
C PHE A 99 16.29 0.29 5.19
N ASP A 100 15.29 0.98 5.75
CA ASP A 100 15.28 2.44 5.86
C ASP A 100 16.40 2.96 6.79
N ASN A 101 16.75 2.20 7.84
CA ASN A 101 17.81 2.57 8.78
C ASN A 101 19.23 2.50 8.19
N LEU A 102 19.45 1.78 7.09
CA LEU A 102 20.74 1.73 6.40
C LEU A 102 20.90 2.85 5.35
N SER A 103 19.79 3.46 4.92
CA SER A 103 19.83 4.61 4.01
C SER A 103 20.15 5.93 4.73
N MET A 104 19.94 5.98 6.05
CA MET A 104 20.15 7.17 6.89
C MET A 104 21.55 7.27 7.50
N THR A 105 22.40 6.24 7.36
CA THR A 105 23.79 6.24 7.87
C THR A 105 24.83 6.63 6.82
N TYR A 106 24.41 6.93 5.59
CA TYR A 106 25.26 7.45 4.52
C TYR A 106 24.70 8.77 3.99
N SER A 107 24.81 9.84 4.79
CA SER A 107 24.62 11.24 4.34
C SER A 107 25.61 12.14 5.07
#